data_AF-A0A937X0U7-F1
#
_entry.id   AF-A0A937X0U7-F1
#
_cell.length_a   1.000
_cell.length_b   1.000
_cell.length_c   1.000
_cell.angle_alpha   90.00
_cell.angle_beta   90.00
_cell.angle_gamma   90.00
#
_symmetry.space_group_name_H-M   'P 1'
#
loop_
_entity.id
_entity.type
_entity.pdbx_description
1 polymer ?
#
loop_
_entity_poly.entity_id
_entity_poly.type
_entity_poly.pdbx_seq_one_letter_code
_entity_poly.pdbx_strand_id
1 'polypeptide(L)'
;MVVIPHTFIHHLPPDRIGPLLRQFVRNGRQSALCTIVYPQWVIELTHQHGTAVPEHVSMPRRIARGICNLLRAVFSGRFIYLATTLAYQAGFAYEYARLSMRSRKNGEQKNA
;
A
#
# COMPACT_ATOMS: atom_id res chain seq x y z
N MET A 1 1.12 4.72 13.92
CA MET A 1 1.94 3.69 14.59
C MET A 1 2.66 4.40 15.71
N VAL A 2 2.41 4.03 16.96
CA VAL A 2 3.12 4.60 18.11
C VAL A 2 4.40 3.78 18.25
N VAL A 3 5.56 4.45 18.19
CA VAL A 3 6.86 3.80 18.44
C VAL A 3 7.17 4.02 19.91
N ILE A 4 7.00 2.97 20.72
CA ILE A 4 7.41 2.98 22.14
C ILE A 4 8.78 2.31 22.20
N PRO A 5 9.83 3.02 22.65
CA PRO A 5 11.15 2.42 22.82
C PRO A 5 11.05 1.14 23.66
N HIS A 6 11.80 0.10 23.27
CA HIS A 6 11.84 -1.19 23.96
C HIS A 6 10.52 -1.99 24.02
N THR A 7 9.51 -1.63 23.22
CA THR A 7 8.26 -2.41 23.14
C THR A 7 8.14 -3.11 21.79
N PHE A 8 8.10 -4.45 21.82
CA PHE A 8 7.76 -5.25 20.65
C PHE A 8 6.24 -5.40 20.54
N ILE A 9 5.62 -4.58 19.70
CA ILE A 9 4.19 -4.72 19.42
C ILE A 9 4.02 -5.82 18.36
N HIS A 10 3.63 -7.02 18.79
CA HIS A 10 3.22 -8.09 17.89
C HIS A 10 1.75 -7.90 17.51
N HIS A 11 1.50 -7.23 16.38
CA HIS A 11 0.17 -7.28 15.77
C HIS A 11 0.01 -8.65 15.08
N LEU A 12 -0.63 -9.59 15.78
CA LEU A 12 -0.99 -10.88 15.19
C LEU A 12 -1.94 -10.65 14.01
N PRO A 13 -1.70 -11.30 12.86
CA PRO A 13 -2.65 -11.26 11.76
C PRO A 13 -3.96 -11.93 12.18
N PRO A 14 -5.09 -11.56 11.57
CA PRO A 14 -6.35 -12.27 11.78
C PRO A 14 -6.20 -13.77 11.51
N ASP A 15 -6.92 -14.57 12.30
CA ASP A 15 -6.96 -16.03 12.26
C ASP A 15 -7.65 -16.59 10.99
N ARG A 16 -8.35 -15.74 10.24
CA ARG A 16 -9.13 -16.11 9.05
C ARG A 16 -8.73 -15.31 7.82
N ILE A 17 -8.79 -15.96 6.67
CA ILE A 17 -8.44 -15.38 5.36
C ILE A 17 -9.33 -14.17 5.02
N GLY A 18 -10.64 -14.23 5.25
CA GLY A 18 -11.55 -13.12 4.92
C GLY A 18 -11.19 -11.80 5.63
N PRO A 19 -11.12 -11.78 6.98
CA PRO A 19 -10.60 -10.65 7.75
C PRO A 19 -9.20 -10.19 7.33
N LEU A 20 -8.29 -11.12 7.04
CA LEU A 20 -6.94 -10.83 6.56
C LEU A 20 -7.01 -10.03 5.24
N LEU A 21 -7.77 -10.50 4.25
CA LEU A 21 -7.90 -9.80 2.96
C LEU A 21 -8.54 -8.41 3.13
N ARG A 22 -9.58 -8.28 3.97
CA ARG A 22 -10.19 -6.98 4.28
C ARG A 22 -9.19 -6.00 4.90
N GLN A 23 -8.33 -6.49 5.79
CA GLN A 23 -7.26 -5.69 6.36
C GLN A 23 -6.29 -5.21 5.28
N PHE A 24 -5.89 -6.07 4.34
CA PHE A 24 -5.02 -5.67 3.23
C PHE A 24 -5.69 -4.67 2.28
N VAL A 25 -6.98 -4.83 1.96
CA VAL A 25 -7.74 -3.81 1.20
C VAL A 25 -7.73 -2.47 1.93
N ARG A 26 -8.05 -2.46 3.23
CA ARG A 26 -8.03 -1.24 4.07
C ARG A 26 -6.65 -0.58 4.06
N ASN A 27 -5.58 -1.38 4.20
CA ASN A 27 -4.21 -0.90 4.17
C ASN A 27 -3.84 -0.29 2.81
N GLY A 28 -4.28 -0.89 1.70
CA GLY A 28 -4.09 -0.36 0.36
C GLY A 28 -4.72 1.03 0.20
N ARG A 29 -5.98 1.18 0.62
CA ARG A 29 -6.71 2.45 0.59
C ARG A 29 -6.00 3.54 1.41
N GLN A 30 -5.58 3.21 2.63
CA GLN A 30 -4.84 4.14 3.49
C GLN A 30 -3.51 4.55 2.88
N SER A 31 -2.80 3.62 2.24
CA SER A 31 -1.55 3.94 1.56
C SER A 31 -1.76 4.88 0.37
N ALA A 32 -2.82 4.70 -0.41
CA ALA A 32 -3.17 5.63 -1.49
C ALA A 32 -3.53 7.04 -0.97
N LEU A 33 -4.30 7.11 0.12
CA LEU A 33 -4.60 8.37 0.80
C LEU A 33 -3.32 9.09 1.24
N CYS A 34 -2.41 8.40 1.93
CA CYS A 34 -1.13 8.99 2.33
C CYS A 34 -0.30 9.41 1.11
N THR A 35 -0.30 8.62 0.03
CA THR A 35 0.44 8.95 -1.20
C THR A 35 -0.01 10.26 -1.85
N ILE A 36 -1.32 10.55 -1.79
CA ILE A 36 -1.89 11.75 -2.41
C ILE A 36 -1.86 12.95 -1.45
N VAL A 37 -2.23 12.74 -0.18
CA VAL A 37 -2.48 13.84 0.77
C VAL A 37 -1.25 14.17 1.61
N TYR A 38 -0.40 13.19 1.90
CA TYR A 38 0.78 13.33 2.77
C TYR A 38 2.03 12.66 2.15
N PRO A 39 2.42 13.03 0.91
CA PRO A 39 3.51 12.36 0.20
C PRO A 39 4.85 12.36 0.96
N GLN A 40 5.09 13.39 1.79
CA GLN A 40 6.27 13.51 2.66
C GLN A 40 6.34 12.48 3.79
N TRP A 41 5.24 11.79 4.09
CA TRP A 41 5.18 10.74 5.12
C TRP A 41 5.10 9.33 4.54
N VAL A 42 5.23 9.19 3.21
CA VAL A 42 5.25 7.88 2.56
C VAL A 42 6.66 7.32 2.69
N ILE A 43 6.77 6.24 3.46
CA ILE A 43 8.00 5.46 3.59
C ILE A 43 7.85 4.17 2.79
N GLU A 44 8.88 3.79 2.06
CA GLU A 44 8.89 2.55 1.32
C GLU A 44 9.11 1.32 2.21
N LEU A 45 8.35 0.25 1.96
CA LEU A 45 8.58 -1.00 2.66
C LEU A 45 9.79 -1.72 2.05
N THR A 46 10.71 -2.13 2.92
CA THR A 46 11.76 -3.08 2.57
C THR A 46 11.34 -4.50 2.94
N HIS A 47 11.85 -5.47 2.19
CA HIS A 47 11.64 -6.89 2.48
C HIS A 47 12.57 -7.41 3.58
N GLN A 48 13.61 -6.64 3.92
CA GLN A 48 14.63 -7.02 4.89
C GLN A 48 14.81 -5.88 5.90
N HIS A 49 15.14 -6.24 7.13
CA HIS A 49 15.46 -5.27 8.15
C HIS A 49 16.85 -4.66 7.86
N GLY A 50 17.00 -3.35 8.09
CA GLY A 50 18.27 -2.65 7.87
C GLY A 50 18.61 -2.26 6.43
N THR A 51 17.75 -2.56 5.45
CA THR A 51 17.97 -2.08 4.07
C THR A 51 17.65 -0.59 3.97
N ALA A 52 18.51 0.16 3.27
CA ALA A 52 18.26 1.57 2.99
C ALA A 52 16.95 1.74 2.22
N VAL A 53 16.09 2.62 2.73
CA VAL A 53 14.79 2.91 2.13
C VAL A 53 14.90 4.21 1.34
N PRO A 54 14.60 4.22 0.03
CA PRO A 54 14.53 5.48 -0.72
C PRO A 54 13.39 6.35 -0.16
N GLU A 55 13.66 7.63 0.10
CA GLU A 55 12.67 8.59 0.64
C GLU A 55 11.46 8.76 -0.29
N HIS A 56 11.72 8.80 -1.59
CA HIS A 56 10.67 8.95 -2.60
C HIS A 56 10.91 8.00 -3.77
N VAL A 57 9.85 7.31 -4.18
CA VAL A 57 9.83 6.55 -5.43
C VAL A 57 8.67 6.99 -6.29
N SER A 58 8.95 7.09 -7.58
CA SER A 58 7.96 7.45 -8.58
C SER A 58 6.88 6.36 -8.68
N MET A 59 5.64 6.77 -8.98
CA MET A 59 4.51 5.85 -9.18
C MET A 59 4.80 4.74 -10.21
N PRO A 60 5.50 5.01 -11.34
CA PRO A 60 5.89 3.95 -12.28
C PRO A 60 6.77 2.87 -11.63
N ARG A 61 7.76 3.27 -10.81
CA ARG A 61 8.62 2.33 -10.09
C ARG A 61 7.83 1.51 -9.09
N ARG A 62 6.84 2.12 -8.43
CA ARG A 62 5.94 1.43 -7.50
C ARG A 62 5.10 0.37 -8.22
N ILE A 63 4.53 0.71 -9.38
CA ILE A 63 3.73 -0.21 -10.20
C ILE A 63 4.62 -1.36 -10.70
N ALA A 64 5.78 -1.06 -11.30
CA ALA A 64 6.70 -2.07 -11.83
C ALA A 64 7.12 -3.08 -10.75
N ARG A 65 7.50 -2.59 -9.56
CA ARG A 65 7.84 -3.45 -8.43
C ARG A 65 6.65 -4.28 -7.94
N GLY A 66 5.44 -3.72 -7.93
CA GLY A 66 4.21 -4.45 -7.61
C GLY A 66 3.99 -5.63 -8.55
N ILE A 67 4.16 -5.40 -9.86
CA ILE A 67 4.08 -6.45 -10.90
C ILE A 67 5.17 -7.51 -10.70
N CYS A 68 6.43 -7.09 -10.49
CA CYS A 68 7.53 -8.05 -10.24
C CYS A 68 7.28 -8.91 -9.00
N ASN A 69 6.75 -8.32 -7.93
CA ASN A 69 6.44 -9.04 -6.69
C ASN A 69 5.26 -10.01 -6.87
N LEU A 70 4.25 -9.63 -7.65
CA LEU A 70 3.15 -10.52 -8.03
C LEU A 70 3.67 -11.72 -8.85
N LEU A 71 4.49 -11.48 -9.86
CA LEU A 71 5.08 -12.55 -10.68
C LEU A 71 5.91 -13.51 -9.82
N ARG A 72 6.80 -12.99 -8.95
CA ARG A 72 7.57 -13.81 -8.01
C ARG A 72 6.67 -14.62 -7.06
N ALA A 73 5.58 -14.04 -6.57
CA ALA A 73 4.63 -14.72 -5.70
C ALA A 73 3.93 -15.91 -6.40
N VAL A 74 3.55 -15.73 -7.67
CA VAL A 74 2.94 -16.79 -8.48
C VAL A 74 3.93 -17.94 -8.67
N PHE A 75 5.18 -17.66 -9.06
CA PHE A 75 6.19 -18.70 -9.27
C PHE A 75 6.65 -19.42 -7.99
N SER A 76 6.46 -18.80 -6.82
CA SER A 76 6.83 -19.40 -5.52
C SER A 76 5.70 -20.15 -4.82
N GLY A 77 4.51 -20.27 -5.42
CA GLY A 77 3.38 -21.03 -4.86
C GLY A 77 2.78 -20.42 -3.57
N ARG A 78 3.09 -19.16 -3.27
CA ARG A 78 2.66 -18.51 -2.01
C ARG A 78 1.26 -17.91 -2.14
N PHE A 79 0.23 -18.74 -2.18
CA PHE A 79 -1.16 -18.32 -2.43
C PHE A 79 -1.70 -17.27 -1.44
N ILE A 80 -1.38 -17.36 -0.15
CA ILE A 80 -1.80 -16.36 0.84
C ILE A 80 -1.13 -15.01 0.58
N TYR A 81 0.16 -15.02 0.27
CA TYR A 81 0.91 -13.80 -0.08
C TYR A 81 0.37 -13.17 -1.37
N LEU A 82 0.04 -14.00 -2.37
CA LEU A 82 -0.59 -13.55 -3.60
C LEU A 82 -1.94 -12.87 -3.33
N ALA A 83 -2.83 -13.53 -2.58
CA ALA A 83 -4.16 -13.00 -2.28
C ALA A 83 -4.10 -11.69 -1.49
N THR A 84 -3.23 -11.60 -0.49
CA THR A 84 -3.03 -10.38 0.31
C THR A 84 -2.41 -9.25 -0.51
N THR A 85 -1.48 -9.56 -1.42
CA THR A 85 -0.90 -8.59 -2.35
C THR A 85 -1.96 -8.04 -3.30
N LEU A 86 -2.79 -8.91 -3.89
CA LEU A 86 -3.89 -8.51 -4.77
C LEU A 86 -4.91 -7.63 -4.04
N ALA A 87 -5.33 -8.04 -2.83
CA ALA A 87 -6.25 -7.27 -2.00
C ALA A 87 -5.70 -5.87 -1.68
N TYR A 88 -4.41 -5.77 -1.37
CA TYR A 88 -3.75 -4.48 -1.15
C TYR A 88 -3.73 -3.61 -2.40
N GLN A 89 -3.31 -4.16 -3.55
CA GLN A 89 -3.25 -3.41 -4.80
C GLN A 89 -4.63 -2.92 -5.23
N ALA A 90 -5.67 -3.75 -5.06
CA ALA A 90 -7.04 -3.37 -5.34
C ALA A 90 -7.51 -2.20 -4.46
N GLY A 91 -7.26 -2.26 -3.16
CA GLY A 91 -7.58 -1.17 -2.23
C GLY A 91 -6.84 0.13 -2.57
N PHE A 92 -5.56 0.02 -2.93
CA PHE A 92 -4.76 1.17 -3.35
C PHE A 92 -5.30 1.80 -4.63
N ALA A 93 -5.51 1.00 -5.68
CA ALA A 93 -5.99 1.47 -6.97
C ALA A 93 -7.37 2.15 -6.85
N TYR A 94 -8.28 1.56 -6.07
CA TYR A 94 -9.61 2.11 -5.84
C TYR A 94 -9.56 3.51 -5.21
N GLU A 95 -8.84 3.67 -4.09
CA GLU A 95 -8.80 4.96 -3.39
C GLU A 95 -7.96 5.99 -4.17
N TYR A 96 -6.89 5.55 -4.85
CA TYR A 96 -6.08 6.42 -5.70
C TYR A 96 -6.91 6.99 -6.85
N ALA A 97 -7.68 6.16 -7.56
CA ALA A 97 -8.56 6.60 -8.63
C ALA A 97 -9.66 7.54 -8.10
N ARG A 98 -10.30 7.18 -6.99
CA ARG A 98 -11.35 7.99 -6.34
C ARG A 98 -10.84 9.39 -5.97
N LEU A 99 -9.66 9.49 -5.35
CA LEU A 99 -9.08 10.76 -4.94
C LEU A 99 -8.55 11.56 -6.13
N SER A 100 -7.95 10.91 -7.12
CA SER A 100 -7.49 11.57 -8.36
C SER A 100 -8.64 12.21 -9.12
N MET A 101 -9.78 11.52 -9.27
CA MET A 101 -10.98 12.07 -9.90
C MET A 101 -11.55 13.25 -9.10
N ARG A 102 -11.55 13.18 -7.77
CA ARG A 102 -12.01 14.28 -6.90
C ARG A 102 -11.12 15.51 -7.01
N SER A 103 -9.80 15.33 -7.04
CA SER A 103 -8.85 16.44 -7.21
C SER A 103 -9.04 17.16 -8.54
N ARG A 104 -9.33 16.42 -9.62
CA ARG A 104 -9.59 16.97 -10.95
C ARG A 104 -10.85 17.83 -10.99
N LYS A 105 -11.96 17.32 -10.43
CA LYS A 105 -13.22 18.08 -10.31
C LYS A 105 -13.06 19.37 -9.51
N ASN A 106 -12.34 19.32 -8.38
CA ASN A 106 -12.11 20.51 -7.56
C ASN A 106 -11.20 21.55 -8.25
N GLY A 107 -10.31 21.13 -9.14
CA GLY A 107 -9.48 22.02 -9.96
C GLY A 107 -10.30 22.72 -11.05
N GLU A 108 -11.21 22.00 -11.71
CA GLU A 108 -12.13 22.57 -12.70
C GLU A 108 -13.08 23.61 -12.07
N GLN A 109 -13.57 23.34 -10.85
CA GLN A 109 -14.49 24.25 -10.14
C GLN A 109 -13.82 25.54 -9.62
N LYS A 110 -12.49 25.58 -9.50
CA LYS A 110 -11.74 26.78 -9.10
C LYS A 110 -11.37 27.68 -10.28
N ASN A 111 -11.50 27.17 -11.51
CA ASN A 111 -11.15 27.86 -12.75
C ASN A 111 -12.39 28.26 -13.58
N ALA A 112 -13.59 28.11 -13.01
CA ALA A 112 -14.88 28.55 -13.54
C ALA A 112 -15.39 29.72 -12.70
#